data_AF-A0A6N8UM88-F1
#
_entry.id   AF-A0A6N8UM88-F1
#
_cell.length_a   1.000
_cell.length_b   1.000
_cell.length_c   1.000
_cell.angle_alpha   90.00
_cell.angle_beta   90.00
_cell.angle_gamma   90.00
#
_symmetry.space_group_name_H-M   'P 1'
#
loop_
_entity.id
_entity.type
_entity.pdbx_description
1 polymer ?
#
loop_
_entity_poly.entity_id
_entity_poly.type
_entity_poly.pdbx_seq_one_letter_code
_entity_poly.pdbx_strand_id
1 'polypeptide(L)'
;MLLEPRLLHPRWFEGVWLRTVNVPKLTSSRSYPIEGSVCFEIKEDTDCPWNVGRFRVSSDGRDCEVTKSADDADFQISINGLASLLSGQGSLSLLCNSSRAQIRDRNQLPFIDGFFGTRYKPHCVDDF
;
A
#
# COMPACT_ATOMS: atom_id res chain seq x y z
N MET A 1 -24.35 6.96 -19.18
CA MET A 1 -23.57 8.15 -18.78
C MET A 1 -24.55 9.17 -18.23
N LEU A 2 -24.30 9.78 -17.06
CA LEU A 2 -25.21 10.78 -16.47
C LEU A 2 -25.11 12.10 -17.24
N LEU A 3 -26.24 12.74 -17.56
CA LEU A 3 -26.27 14.03 -18.25
C LEU A 3 -25.68 15.17 -17.40
N GLU A 4 -25.95 15.17 -16.10
CA GLU A 4 -25.46 16.18 -15.15
C GLU A 4 -24.90 15.54 -13.86
N PRO A 5 -23.63 15.07 -13.86
CA PRO A 5 -23.04 14.37 -12.71
C PRO A 5 -23.05 15.16 -11.38
N ARG A 6 -23.11 16.49 -11.44
CA ARG A 6 -23.14 17.36 -10.25
C ARG A 6 -24.44 17.22 -9.44
N LEU A 7 -25.55 16.88 -10.08
CA LEU A 7 -26.84 16.69 -9.42
C LEU A 7 -26.90 15.42 -8.55
N LEU A 8 -25.89 14.56 -8.63
CA LEU A 8 -25.81 13.35 -7.79
C LEU A 8 -25.53 13.68 -6.32
N HIS A 9 -24.96 14.86 -6.01
CA HIS A 9 -24.51 15.25 -4.66
C HIS A 9 -23.77 14.10 -3.93
N PRO A 10 -22.74 13.48 -4.55
CA PRO A 10 -22.08 12.32 -3.97
C PRO A 10 -21.39 12.71 -2.67
N ARG A 11 -21.54 11.86 -1.66
CA ARG A 11 -20.82 11.97 -0.38
C ARG A 11 -19.80 10.84 -0.29
N TRP A 12 -18.69 11.14 0.36
CA TRP A 12 -17.61 10.20 0.62
C TRP A 12 -17.40 10.14 2.13
N PHE A 13 -17.30 8.93 2.65
CA PHE A 13 -17.09 8.63 4.06
C PHE A 13 -16.14 7.43 4.17
N GLU A 14 -15.55 7.23 5.34
CA GLU A 14 -14.74 6.05 5.61
C GLU A 14 -15.63 4.80 5.62
N GLY A 15 -15.23 3.77 4.86
CA GLY A 15 -15.96 2.50 4.82
C GLY A 15 -15.44 1.50 5.86
N VAL A 16 -14.18 1.07 5.72
CA VAL A 16 -13.56 0.05 6.57
C VAL A 16 -12.17 0.49 7.04
N TRP A 17 -11.85 0.14 8.29
CA TRP A 17 -10.53 0.35 8.88
C TRP A 17 -9.75 -0.97 8.84
N LEU A 18 -8.54 -0.92 8.29
CA LEU A 18 -7.70 -2.09 8.09
C LEU A 18 -6.40 -1.97 8.90
N ARG A 19 -5.94 -3.10 9.43
CA ARG A 19 -4.64 -3.22 10.08
C ARG A 19 -3.88 -4.42 9.52
N THR A 20 -2.65 -4.20 9.09
CA THR A 20 -1.76 -5.29 8.68
C THR A 20 -1.26 -6.04 9.91
N VAL A 21 -1.64 -7.31 10.07
CA VAL A 21 -1.19 -8.15 11.21
C VAL A 21 0.09 -8.91 10.88
N ASN A 22 0.23 -9.40 9.65
CA ASN A 22 1.38 -10.15 9.19
C ASN A 22 1.84 -9.61 7.83
N VAL A 23 2.95 -8.86 7.85
CA VAL A 23 3.45 -8.14 6.67
C VAL A 23 3.80 -9.10 5.51
N PRO A 24 4.63 -10.14 5.69
CA PRO A 24 4.93 -11.05 4.59
C PRO A 24 3.69 -11.71 3.99
N LYS A 25 2.82 -12.26 4.84
CA LYS A 25 1.65 -13.03 4.40
C LYS A 25 0.63 -12.16 3.65
N LEU A 26 0.37 -10.94 4.12
CA LEU A 26 -0.57 -10.03 3.46
C LEU A 26 -0.01 -9.51 2.14
N THR A 27 1.28 -9.17 2.13
CA THR A 27 1.94 -8.62 0.95
C THR A 27 2.01 -9.67 -0.16
N SER A 28 2.25 -10.95 0.20
CA SER A 28 2.26 -12.05 -0.77
C SER A 28 0.87 -12.55 -1.19
N SER A 29 -0.21 -12.10 -0.54
CA SER A 29 -1.57 -12.60 -0.85
C SER A 29 -2.27 -11.88 -2.00
N ARG A 30 -1.59 -10.93 -2.65
CA ARG A 30 -2.11 -10.21 -3.81
C ARG A 30 -1.07 -10.15 -4.92
N SER A 31 -1.50 -9.97 -6.16
CA SER A 31 -0.61 -9.72 -7.30
C SER A 31 -0.31 -8.23 -7.45
N TYR A 32 0.83 -7.96 -8.09
CA TYR A 32 1.31 -6.62 -8.43
C TYR A 32 1.50 -6.55 -9.95
N PRO A 33 0.76 -5.69 -10.66
CA PRO A 33 0.68 -5.74 -12.12
C PRO A 33 1.92 -5.21 -12.85
N ILE A 34 2.85 -4.57 -12.12
CA ILE A 34 4.07 -4.01 -12.67
C ILE A 34 5.23 -4.94 -12.29
N GLU A 35 6.01 -5.33 -13.31
CA GLU A 35 7.25 -6.07 -13.10
C GLU A 35 8.29 -5.20 -12.38
N GLY A 36 8.97 -5.78 -11.40
CA GLY A 36 10.05 -5.12 -10.67
C GLY A 36 10.11 -5.54 -9.21
N SER A 37 10.96 -4.86 -8.45
CA SER A 37 11.12 -5.09 -7.03
C SER A 37 11.13 -3.79 -6.23
N VAL A 38 10.51 -3.81 -5.06
CA VAL A 38 10.47 -2.68 -4.13
C VAL A 38 10.81 -3.16 -2.72
N CYS A 39 11.72 -2.47 -2.05
CA CYS A 39 12.13 -2.72 -0.67
C CYS A 39 11.52 -1.66 0.26
N PHE A 40 10.80 -2.08 1.29
CA PHE A 40 10.23 -1.17 2.28
C PHE A 40 10.56 -1.57 3.71
N GLU A 41 10.55 -0.59 4.61
CA GLU A 41 10.88 -0.76 6.03
C GLU A 41 9.70 -0.38 6.92
N ILE A 42 9.41 -1.27 7.89
CA ILE A 42 8.58 -0.98 9.05
C ILE A 42 9.51 -0.81 10.25
N LYS A 43 9.58 0.40 10.80
CA LYS A 43 10.47 0.72 11.93
C LYS A 43 9.93 0.25 13.28
N GLU A 44 8.61 0.26 13.44
CA GLU A 44 7.94 -0.02 14.70
C GLU A 44 6.57 -0.65 14.49
N ASP A 45 6.25 -1.61 15.35
CA ASP A 45 4.93 -2.23 15.51
C ASP A 45 4.89 -2.91 16.89
N THR A 46 4.42 -2.18 17.90
CA THR A 46 4.46 -2.64 19.30
C THR A 46 3.56 -3.87 19.52
N ASP A 47 2.41 -3.94 18.85
CA ASP A 47 1.47 -5.06 19.04
C ASP A 47 1.89 -6.30 18.24
N CYS A 48 2.63 -6.10 17.15
CA CYS A 48 3.10 -7.17 16.27
C CYS A 48 4.60 -6.99 15.94
N PRO A 49 5.51 -7.20 16.91
CA PRO A 49 6.94 -6.90 16.75
C PRO A 49 7.62 -7.68 15.63
N TRP A 50 7.03 -8.81 15.19
CA TRP A 50 7.50 -9.58 14.04
C TRP A 50 7.36 -8.85 12.70
N ASN A 51 6.57 -7.77 12.63
CA ASN A 51 6.44 -6.93 11.45
C ASN A 51 7.58 -5.91 11.32
N VAL A 52 8.38 -5.70 12.37
CA VAL A 52 9.51 -4.76 12.32
C VAL A 52 10.63 -5.34 11.46
N GLY A 53 11.11 -4.54 10.52
CA GLY A 53 12.19 -4.91 9.61
C GLY A 53 11.96 -4.45 8.18
N ARG A 54 12.77 -4.98 7.27
CA ARG A 54 12.74 -4.66 5.86
C ARG A 54 12.26 -5.84 5.05
N PHE A 55 11.44 -5.55 4.05
CA PHE A 55 10.83 -6.53 3.19
C PHE A 55 11.01 -6.12 1.74
N ARG A 56 11.43 -7.08 0.91
CA ARG A 56 11.43 -6.92 -0.54
C ARG A 56 10.20 -7.61 -1.11
N VAL A 57 9.50 -6.90 -1.97
CA VAL A 57 8.45 -7.44 -2.83
C VAL A 57 9.00 -7.47 -4.23
N SER A 58 9.04 -8.64 -4.86
CA SER A 58 9.40 -8.82 -6.26
C SER A 58 8.21 -9.36 -7.01
N SER A 59 7.88 -8.78 -8.16
CA SER A 59 6.77 -9.21 -9.01
C SER A 59 7.23 -9.35 -10.46
N ASP A 60 6.72 -10.36 -11.15
CA ASP A 60 6.84 -10.52 -12.61
C ASP A 60 5.60 -9.99 -13.37
N GLY A 61 4.69 -9.33 -12.66
CA GLY A 61 3.41 -8.84 -13.18
C GLY A 61 2.25 -9.83 -13.00
N ARG A 62 2.50 -11.08 -12.58
CA ARG A 62 1.50 -12.11 -12.30
C ARG A 62 1.63 -12.66 -10.89
N ASP A 63 2.82 -13.19 -10.60
CA ASP A 63 3.18 -13.76 -9.32
C ASP A 63 4.09 -12.79 -8.57
N CYS A 64 4.14 -12.95 -7.25
CA CYS A 64 5.04 -12.17 -6.43
C CYS A 64 5.69 -13.00 -5.33
N GLU A 65 6.89 -12.57 -4.95
CA GLU A 65 7.63 -13.11 -3.83
C GLU A 65 7.89 -11.99 -2.82
N VAL A 66 7.70 -12.32 -1.54
CA VAL A 66 7.97 -11.39 -0.43
C VAL A 66 8.96 -12.03 0.52
N THR A 67 10.11 -11.38 0.67
CA THR A 67 11.21 -11.87 1.52
C THR A 67 11.67 -10.79 2.49
N LYS A 68 12.28 -11.21 3.60
CA LYS A 68 13.06 -10.28 4.42
C LYS A 68 14.27 -9.81 3.61
N SER A 69 14.58 -8.52 3.72
CA SER A 69 15.69 -7.90 3.00
C SER A 69 16.72 -7.35 3.97
N ALA A 70 18.00 -7.50 3.65
CA ALA A 70 19.08 -6.75 4.29
C ALA A 70 19.40 -5.45 3.55
N ASP A 71 18.86 -5.30 2.34
CA ASP A 71 19.14 -4.16 1.50
C ASP A 71 18.52 -2.89 2.06
N ASP A 72 18.98 -1.81 1.47
CA ASP A 72 18.50 -0.49 1.72
C ASP A 72 17.03 -0.35 1.31
N ALA A 73 16.21 0.22 2.20
CA ALA A 73 14.79 0.43 1.91
C ALA A 73 14.59 1.63 0.97
N ASP A 74 13.77 1.45 -0.06
CA ASP A 74 13.33 2.51 -0.98
C ASP A 74 12.44 3.51 -0.23
N PHE A 75 11.62 3.00 0.69
CA PHE A 75 10.81 3.82 1.59
C PHE A 75 10.56 3.17 2.95
N GLN A 76 10.27 4.02 3.93
CA GLN A 76 9.77 3.67 5.25
C GLN A 76 8.28 3.98 5.33
N ILE A 77 7.51 3.12 6.00
CA ILE A 77 6.07 3.28 6.12
C ILE A 77 5.59 2.80 7.49
N SER A 78 4.56 3.45 8.03
CA SER A 78 3.88 2.97 9.23
C SER A 78 3.03 1.72 8.92
N ILE A 79 2.78 0.86 9.92
CA ILE A 79 1.94 -0.33 9.72
C ILE A 79 0.52 0.01 9.20
N ASN A 80 -0.03 1.13 9.66
CA ASN A 80 -1.32 1.65 9.20
C ASN A 80 -1.23 2.21 7.78
N GLY A 81 -0.14 2.91 7.45
CA GLY A 81 0.14 3.36 6.08
C GLY A 81 0.24 2.19 5.10
N LEU A 82 0.86 1.08 5.52
CA LEU A 82 0.97 -0.14 4.72
C LEU A 82 -0.40 -0.73 4.42
N ALA A 83 -1.34 -0.75 5.37
CA ALA A 83 -2.71 -1.19 5.12
C ALA A 83 -3.41 -0.31 4.06
N SER A 84 -3.24 1.01 4.13
CA SER A 84 -3.77 1.94 3.11
C SER A 84 -3.13 1.76 1.73
N LEU A 85 -1.83 1.48 1.68
CA LEU A 85 -1.09 1.24 0.44
C LEU A 85 -1.51 -0.09 -0.20
N LEU A 86 -1.52 -1.19 0.58
CA LEU A 86 -1.81 -2.53 0.08
C LEU A 86 -3.26 -2.70 -0.36
N SER A 87 -4.21 -2.00 0.27
CA SER A 87 -5.61 -1.98 -0.17
C SER A 87 -5.83 -1.18 -1.47
N GLY A 88 -4.83 -0.43 -1.91
CA GLY A 88 -4.94 0.48 -3.07
C GLY A 88 -5.74 1.76 -2.78
N GLN A 89 -6.15 2.00 -1.53
CA GLN A 89 -6.87 3.22 -1.16
C GLN A 89 -5.95 4.43 -1.23
N GLY A 90 -4.78 4.34 -0.60
CA GLY A 90 -3.72 5.35 -0.66
C GLY A 90 -2.60 4.97 -1.62
N SER A 91 -1.93 5.96 -2.19
CA SER A 91 -0.65 5.78 -2.88
C SER A 91 0.50 6.16 -1.95
N LEU A 92 1.73 5.74 -2.27
CA LEU A 92 2.90 6.13 -1.49
C LEU A 92 3.10 7.65 -1.54
N SER A 93 2.83 8.30 -2.68
CA SER A 93 2.86 9.77 -2.79
C SER A 93 1.93 10.45 -1.78
N LEU A 94 0.69 9.97 -1.66
CA LEU A 94 -0.27 10.50 -0.69
C LEU A 94 0.18 10.27 0.75
N LEU A 95 0.75 9.09 1.03
CA LEU A 95 1.25 8.75 2.36
C LEU A 95 2.49 9.56 2.75
N CYS A 96 3.37 9.86 1.81
CA CYS A 96 4.48 10.79 2.03
C CYS A 96 3.99 12.21 2.30
N ASN A 97 2.99 12.69 1.57
CA ASN A 97 2.43 14.03 1.78
C ASN A 97 1.68 14.18 3.11
N SER A 98 1.18 13.07 3.66
CA SER A 98 0.51 13.04 4.97
C SER A 98 1.43 12.59 6.12
N SER A 99 2.74 12.55 5.89
CA SER A 99 3.76 12.13 6.89
C SER A 99 3.56 10.70 7.44
N ARG A 100 2.88 9.83 6.69
CA ARG A 100 2.68 8.41 7.02
C ARG A 100 3.70 7.47 6.38
N ALA A 101 4.52 7.99 5.47
CA ALA A 101 5.63 7.32 4.83
C ALA A 101 6.78 8.30 4.53
N GLN A 102 7.99 7.80 4.37
CA GLN A 102 9.16 8.57 3.94
C GLN A 102 9.87 7.80 2.83
N ILE A 103 10.10 8.42 1.67
CA ILE A 103 10.79 7.81 0.54
C ILE A 103 12.21 8.35 0.43
N ARG A 104 13.15 7.47 0.05
CA ARG A 104 14.56 7.81 -0.18
C ARG A 104 14.76 8.70 -1.39
N ASP A 105 14.17 8.31 -2.53
CA ASP A 105 14.22 9.05 -3.79
C ASP A 105 12.81 9.33 -4.31
N ARG A 106 12.41 10.60 -4.34
CA ARG A 106 11.07 11.01 -4.78
C ARG A 106 10.83 10.74 -6.27
N ASN A 107 11.87 10.56 -7.08
CA ASN A 107 11.72 10.22 -8.49
C ASN A 107 11.15 8.80 -8.69
N GLN A 108 11.23 7.93 -7.69
CA GLN A 108 10.65 6.58 -7.74
C GLN A 108 9.15 6.55 -7.41
N LEU A 109 8.56 7.64 -6.94
CA LEU A 109 7.15 7.67 -6.54
C LEU A 109 6.19 7.19 -7.65
N PRO A 110 6.32 7.60 -8.93
CA PRO A 110 5.41 7.12 -9.98
C PRO A 110 5.51 5.60 -10.18
N PHE A 111 6.70 5.03 -10.09
CA PHE A 111 6.90 3.59 -10.21
C PHE A 111 6.25 2.85 -9.03
N ILE A 112 6.52 3.29 -7.79
CA ILE A 112 6.01 2.61 -6.60
C ILE A 112 4.49 2.77 -6.48
N ASP A 113 3.94 3.94 -6.80
CA ASP A 113 2.49 4.17 -6.84
C ASP A 113 1.80 3.25 -7.86
N GLY A 114 2.43 3.05 -9.03
CA GLY A 114 1.97 2.08 -10.02
C GLY A 114 2.09 0.64 -9.53
N PHE A 115 3.22 0.28 -8.91
CA PHE A 115 3.52 -1.07 -8.43
C PHE A 115 2.47 -1.55 -7.42
N PHE A 116 2.17 -0.73 -6.41
CA PHE A 116 1.17 -1.05 -5.39
C PHE A 116 -0.28 -0.76 -5.81
N GLY A 117 -0.47 -0.12 -6.97
CA GLY A 117 -1.78 0.26 -7.49
C GLY A 117 -2.74 -0.93 -7.64
N THR A 118 -4.03 -0.63 -7.57
CA THR A 118 -5.12 -1.58 -7.85
C THR A 118 -5.93 -1.07 -9.03
N ARG A 119 -6.49 -2.00 -9.83
CA ARG A 119 -7.34 -1.63 -10.98
C ARG A 119 -8.59 -0.85 -10.57
N TYR A 120 -9.13 -1.19 -9.39
CA TYR A 120 -10.31 -0.54 -8.82
C TYR A 120 -10.00 -0.09 -7.39
N LYS A 121 -10.56 1.05 -6.99
CA LYS A 121 -10.49 1.50 -5.61
C LYS A 121 -11.31 0.56 -4.71
N PRO A 122 -10.84 0.27 -3.49
CA PRO A 122 -11.60 -0.54 -2.55
C PRO A 122 -12.89 0.19 -2.16
N HIS A 123 -13.95 -0.58 -1.89
CA HIS A 123 -15.23 -0.07 -1.42
C HIS A 123 -15.82 -1.04 -0.39
N CYS A 124 -16.58 -0.52 0.56
CA CYS A 124 -17.31 -1.31 1.55
C CYS A 124 -18.80 -1.01 1.38
N VAL A 125 -19.60 -2.04 1.13
CA VAL A 125 -21.06 -1.90 0.97
C VAL A 125 -21.84 -2.33 2.21
N ASP A 126 -21.21 -3.11 3.07
CA ASP A 126 -21.82 -3.72 4.23
C ASP A 126 -21.48 -2.95 5.50
N ASP A 127 -22.42 -2.96 6.44
CA ASP A 127 -22.24 -2.55 7.83
C ASP A 127 -22.06 -3.82 8.69
N PHE A 128 -21.16 -3.80 9.67
CA PHE A 128 -20.80 -4.95 10.52
C PHE A 128 -20.73 -4.59 12.01
#